data_AF-A0A7S2KUI4-F1
#
_entry.id   AF-A0A7S2KUI4-F1
#
_cell.length_a   1.000
_cell.length_b   1.000
_cell.length_c   1.000
_cell.angle_alpha   90.00
_cell.angle_beta   90.00
_cell.angle_gamma   90.00
#
_symmetry.space_group_name_H-M   'P 1'
#
loop_
_entity.id
_entity.type
_entity.pdbx_description
1 polymer ?
#
loop_
_entity_poly.entity_id
_entity_poly.type
_entity_poly.pdbx_seq_one_letter_code
_entity_poly.pdbx_strand_id
1 'polypeptide(L)'
;FLDLPLVAPPVAPTKPAASASPGAWKALSEELASTRGKLAVVSDVSPEFVCAHCKRSLDPEKKVCGVSVGRGQRLLLHPECAAPYFSAWVDSTESERVERIAAVKLARREEFCLGWSADVIPSNMTAARKLGCDVVPQGMCCLVAGEGATVKVASTFEPSAALNLEYLSIALQVRRGDGREPLFSLDPYFDEKGSYNAKMQKKRFEPEWLAGTSVGEVMFQADYYLKELSMGEHAQPVVGMKSIFELSEKENDMNWGAREWFVVRQGGVPPSGGRALI
;
A
#
# COMPACT_ATOMS: atom_id res chain seq x y z
N PHE A 1 4.74 -12.79 14.26
CA PHE A 1 3.74 -13.88 14.15
C PHE A 1 3.60 -14.28 12.69
N LEU A 2 4.58 -15.05 12.21
CA LEU A 2 4.48 -15.81 10.97
C LEU A 2 4.14 -17.22 11.40
N ASP A 3 2.88 -17.62 11.26
CA ASP A 3 2.51 -19.04 11.34
C ASP A 3 3.05 -19.72 10.08
N LEU A 4 4.35 -20.07 10.10
CA LEU A 4 4.86 -21.10 9.22
C LEU A 4 4.04 -22.38 9.51
N PRO A 5 3.47 -23.04 8.49
CA PRO A 5 2.69 -24.25 8.73
C PRO A 5 3.58 -25.27 9.44
N LEU A 6 3.15 -25.69 10.63
CA LEU A 6 3.70 -26.81 11.38
C LEU A 6 3.97 -27.97 10.41
N VAL A 7 5.24 -28.36 10.32
CA VAL A 7 5.68 -29.54 9.58
C VAL A 7 4.89 -30.72 10.12
N ALA A 8 4.02 -31.29 9.29
CA ALA A 8 3.27 -32.49 9.65
C ALA A 8 4.25 -33.63 9.99
N PRO A 9 3.93 -34.50 10.95
CA PRO A 9 4.78 -35.65 11.27
C PRO A 9 5.04 -36.51 10.02
N PRO A 10 6.19 -37.19 9.93
CA PRO A 10 6.52 -38.04 8.79
C PRO A 10 5.48 -39.16 8.67
N VAL A 11 4.63 -39.07 7.63
CA VAL A 11 3.76 -40.18 7.22
C VAL A 11 4.64 -41.23 6.56
N ALA A 12 4.52 -42.47 7.03
CA ALA A 12 5.25 -43.64 6.52
C ALA A 12 5.17 -43.74 4.98
N PRO A 13 6.26 -44.12 4.30
CA PRO A 13 6.30 -44.16 2.85
C PRO A 13 5.32 -45.21 2.30
N THR A 14 4.29 -44.77 1.59
CA THR A 14 3.51 -45.63 0.70
C THR A 14 4.32 -45.92 -0.56
N LYS A 15 4.16 -47.13 -1.13
CA LYS A 15 4.85 -47.60 -2.35
C LYS A 15 4.92 -46.50 -3.43
N PRO A 16 6.09 -46.26 -4.07
CA PRO A 16 6.18 -45.31 -5.18
C PRO A 16 5.29 -45.76 -6.33
N ALA A 17 4.61 -44.80 -6.97
CA ALA A 17 3.91 -45.05 -8.22
C ALA A 17 4.92 -45.45 -9.31
N ALA A 18 4.59 -46.48 -10.10
CA ALA A 18 5.39 -46.91 -11.25
C ALA A 18 5.61 -45.75 -12.24
N SER A 19 6.77 -45.78 -12.91
CA SER A 19 7.28 -44.74 -13.82
C SER A 19 6.21 -44.05 -14.68
N ALA A 20 5.95 -42.78 -14.40
CA ALA A 20 5.01 -41.96 -15.15
C ALA A 20 5.54 -41.60 -16.56
N SER A 21 4.68 -41.76 -17.58
CA SER A 21 4.98 -41.50 -19.00
C SER A 21 5.23 -40.01 -19.31
N PRO A 22 5.86 -39.66 -20.46
CA PRO A 22 6.16 -38.25 -20.82
C PRO A 22 4.94 -37.30 -20.81
N GLY A 23 3.75 -37.77 -21.19
CA GLY A 23 2.50 -36.99 -21.12
C GLY A 23 2.01 -36.76 -19.68
N ALA A 24 2.33 -37.67 -18.77
CA ALA A 24 2.04 -37.50 -17.35
C ALA A 24 2.89 -36.37 -16.75
N TRP A 25 4.06 -36.03 -17.29
CA TRP A 25 4.90 -34.94 -16.77
C TRP A 25 4.33 -33.54 -16.98
N LYS A 26 3.66 -33.31 -18.11
CA LYS A 26 3.03 -32.02 -18.39
C LYS A 26 1.77 -31.83 -17.55
N ALA A 27 0.94 -32.87 -17.47
CA ALA A 27 -0.22 -32.91 -16.57
C ALA A 27 0.20 -32.77 -15.10
N LEU A 28 1.34 -33.34 -14.71
CA LEU A 28 1.88 -33.25 -13.37
C LEU A 28 2.55 -31.90 -13.08
N SER A 29 3.19 -31.24 -14.05
CA SER A 29 3.65 -29.86 -13.87
C SER A 29 2.48 -28.89 -13.73
N GLU A 30 1.41 -29.10 -14.50
CA GLU A 30 0.16 -28.33 -14.40
C GLU A 30 -0.55 -28.63 -13.08
N GLU A 31 -0.58 -29.89 -12.65
CA GLU A 31 -1.14 -30.30 -11.37
C GLU A 31 -0.29 -29.80 -10.20
N LEU A 32 1.04 -29.79 -10.26
CA LEU A 32 1.91 -29.22 -9.22
C LEU A 32 1.83 -27.70 -9.15
N ALA A 33 1.60 -27.03 -10.28
CA ALA A 33 1.32 -25.60 -10.32
C ALA A 33 -0.09 -25.28 -9.79
N SER A 34 -1.07 -26.16 -10.01
CA SER A 34 -2.47 -25.97 -9.62
C SER A 34 -2.80 -26.48 -8.21
N THR A 35 -2.14 -27.54 -7.75
CA THR A 35 -2.36 -28.10 -6.42
C THR A 35 -1.48 -27.37 -5.43
N ARG A 36 -2.08 -26.98 -4.31
CA ARG A 36 -1.39 -26.54 -3.08
C ARG A 36 -0.59 -27.69 -2.43
N GLY A 37 0.16 -28.44 -3.24
CA GLY A 37 0.94 -29.60 -2.82
C GLY A 37 1.94 -29.16 -1.77
N LYS A 38 1.91 -29.82 -0.61
CA LYS A 38 2.91 -29.59 0.44
C LYS A 38 4.21 -30.26 0.01
N LEU A 39 5.24 -29.46 -0.22
CA LEU A 39 6.62 -29.95 -0.31
C LEU A 39 7.09 -30.36 1.08
N ALA A 40 7.80 -31.48 1.14
CA ALA A 40 8.44 -31.96 2.34
C ALA A 40 9.85 -32.44 2.00
N VAL A 41 10.81 -32.18 2.89
CA VAL A 41 12.11 -32.85 2.84
C VAL A 41 11.89 -34.27 3.36
N VAL A 42 12.29 -35.26 2.58
CA VAL A 42 12.20 -36.66 2.99
C VAL A 42 13.60 -37.14 3.32
N SER A 43 13.82 -37.51 4.58
CA SER A 43 14.93 -38.35 5.01
C SER A 43 14.46 -39.81 4.96
N ASP A 44 15.32 -40.72 4.52
CA ASP A 44 15.06 -42.16 4.30
C ASP A 44 14.51 -42.51 2.91
N VAL A 45 15.45 -42.59 1.97
CA VAL A 45 15.20 -42.91 0.56
C VAL A 45 15.89 -44.24 0.26
N SER A 46 15.11 -45.26 -0.08
CA SER A 46 15.65 -46.51 -0.64
C SER A 46 16.51 -46.21 -1.89
N PRO A 47 17.65 -46.89 -2.09
CA PRO A 47 18.48 -46.74 -3.28
C PRO A 47 17.74 -47.09 -4.60
N GLU A 48 16.58 -47.75 -4.51
CA GLU A 48 15.72 -48.09 -5.65
C GLU A 48 14.91 -46.89 -6.18
N PHE A 49 14.86 -45.78 -5.46
CA PHE A 49 14.09 -44.62 -5.92
C PHE A 49 14.85 -43.82 -6.98
N VAL A 50 14.12 -43.44 -8.03
CA VAL A 50 14.61 -42.57 -9.10
C VAL A 50 13.99 -41.20 -9.01
N CYS A 51 14.77 -40.17 -9.32
CA CYS A 51 14.26 -38.82 -9.45
C CYS A 51 13.21 -38.77 -10.54
N ALA A 52 12.05 -38.27 -10.19
CA ALA A 52 10.92 -38.30 -11.08
C ALA A 52 11.15 -37.40 -12.31
N HIS A 53 11.92 -36.30 -12.17
CA HIS A 53 12.25 -35.40 -13.27
C HIS A 53 13.36 -35.92 -14.20
N CYS A 54 14.59 -36.13 -13.68
CA CYS A 54 15.75 -36.48 -14.52
C CYS A 54 15.93 -37.98 -14.75
N LYS A 55 15.13 -38.83 -14.09
CA LYS A 55 15.17 -40.31 -14.14
C LYS A 55 16.48 -40.94 -13.64
N ARG A 56 17.38 -40.18 -13.03
CA ARG A 56 18.61 -40.70 -12.40
C ARG A 56 18.31 -41.21 -10.99
N SER A 57 19.16 -42.10 -10.48
CA SER A 57 19.07 -42.60 -9.10
C SER A 57 19.15 -41.46 -8.10
N LEU A 58 18.36 -41.58 -7.03
CA LEU A 58 18.49 -40.72 -5.86
C LEU A 58 19.58 -41.28 -4.96
N ASP A 59 20.42 -40.39 -4.45
CA ASP A 59 21.50 -40.76 -3.54
C ASP A 59 20.91 -40.89 -2.13
N PRO A 60 20.94 -42.08 -1.50
CA PRO A 60 20.33 -42.30 -0.19
C PRO A 60 21.02 -41.50 0.93
N GLU A 61 22.27 -41.06 0.72
CA GLU A 61 23.01 -40.23 1.67
C GLU A 61 22.70 -38.74 1.53
N LYS A 62 22.03 -38.33 0.44
CA LYS A 62 21.67 -36.93 0.19
C LYS A 62 20.19 -36.68 0.49
N LYS A 63 19.91 -35.44 0.85
CA LYS A 63 18.53 -34.96 1.02
C LYS A 63 17.80 -35.03 -0.31
N VAL A 64 16.59 -35.58 -0.32
CA VAL A 64 15.68 -35.53 -1.47
C VAL A 64 14.47 -34.67 -1.15
N CYS A 65 13.88 -34.10 -2.20
CA CYS A 65 12.66 -33.34 -2.10
C CYS A 65 11.47 -34.25 -2.43
N GLY A 66 10.54 -34.38 -1.50
CA GLY A 66 9.27 -35.06 -1.69
C GLY A 66 8.17 -34.05 -2.04
N VAL A 67 7.49 -34.26 -3.16
CA VAL A 67 6.33 -33.45 -3.55
C VAL A 67 5.09 -34.33 -3.50
N SER A 68 4.11 -33.94 -2.70
CA SER A 68 2.84 -34.65 -2.63
C SER A 68 1.95 -34.22 -3.79
N VAL A 69 1.58 -35.18 -4.62
CA VAL A 69 0.62 -35.02 -5.72
C VAL A 69 -0.67 -35.71 -5.29
N GLY A 70 -1.84 -35.28 -5.76
CA GLY A 70 -3.14 -35.75 -5.25
C GLY A 70 -3.25 -37.28 -5.05
N ARG A 71 -4.16 -37.71 -4.16
CA ARG A 71 -4.40 -39.12 -3.80
C ARG A 71 -3.26 -39.82 -3.05
N GLY A 72 -2.43 -39.07 -2.31
CA GLY A 72 -1.39 -39.63 -1.46
C GLY A 72 -0.14 -40.11 -2.21
N GLN A 73 0.00 -39.76 -3.49
CA GLN A 73 1.19 -40.05 -4.25
C GLN A 73 2.29 -39.05 -3.89
N ARG A 74 3.53 -39.52 -3.78
CA ARG A 74 4.72 -38.67 -3.57
C ARG A 74 5.68 -38.86 -4.71
N LEU A 75 6.15 -37.75 -5.25
CA LEU A 75 7.26 -37.72 -6.18
C LEU A 75 8.53 -37.35 -5.45
N LEU A 76 9.59 -38.10 -5.72
CA LEU A 76 10.91 -37.82 -5.19
C LEU A 76 11.74 -37.15 -6.29
N LEU A 77 12.36 -36.02 -5.94
CA LEU A 77 13.16 -35.20 -6.85
C LEU A 77 14.52 -34.94 -6.21
N HIS A 78 15.56 -34.85 -7.04
CA HIS A 78 16.80 -34.21 -6.61
C HIS A 78 16.53 -32.75 -6.23
N PRO A 79 17.25 -32.16 -5.26
CA PRO A 79 17.10 -30.75 -4.91
C PRO A 79 17.20 -29.80 -6.11
N GLU A 80 18.15 -30.03 -7.01
CA GLU A 80 18.34 -29.25 -8.23
C GLU A 80 17.20 -29.42 -9.24
N CYS A 81 16.58 -30.62 -9.28
CA CYS A 81 15.42 -30.88 -10.12
C CYS A 81 14.13 -30.29 -9.53
N ALA A 82 14.06 -30.14 -8.20
CA ALA A 82 12.93 -29.54 -7.50
C ALA A 82 12.97 -28.01 -7.51
N ALA A 83 14.15 -27.40 -7.61
CA ALA A 83 14.34 -25.96 -7.52
C ALA A 83 13.46 -25.14 -8.48
N PRO A 84 13.33 -25.47 -9.79
CA PRO A 84 12.46 -24.72 -10.70
C PRO A 84 10.98 -24.76 -10.28
N TYR A 85 10.52 -25.90 -9.75
CA TYR A 85 9.14 -26.04 -9.25
C TYR A 85 8.92 -25.25 -7.97
N PHE A 86 9.94 -25.21 -7.09
CA PHE A 86 9.87 -24.40 -5.88
C PHE A 86 9.78 -22.92 -6.21
N SER A 87 10.62 -22.41 -7.12
CA SER A 87 10.54 -21.02 -7.59
C SER A 87 9.17 -20.72 -8.18
N ALA A 88 8.67 -21.54 -9.11
CA ALA A 88 7.36 -21.34 -9.70
C ALA A 88 6.22 -21.37 -8.67
N TRP A 89 6.29 -22.26 -7.68
CA TRP A 89 5.31 -22.34 -6.61
C TRP A 89 5.35 -21.11 -5.68
N VAL A 90 6.56 -20.65 -5.30
CA VAL A 90 6.74 -19.42 -4.52
C VAL A 90 6.18 -18.23 -5.29
N ASP A 91 6.54 -18.08 -6.56
CA ASP A 91 6.09 -16.98 -7.41
C ASP A 91 4.56 -16.98 -7.55
N SER A 92 3.95 -18.15 -7.77
CA SER A 92 2.50 -18.30 -7.86
C SER A 92 1.80 -17.99 -6.54
N THR A 93 2.31 -18.52 -5.42
CA THR A 93 1.73 -18.29 -4.09
C THR A 93 1.83 -16.82 -3.69
N GLU A 94 2.97 -16.20 -4.01
CA GLU A 94 3.20 -14.78 -3.77
C GLU A 94 2.29 -13.92 -4.65
N SER A 95 2.12 -14.27 -5.93
CA SER A 95 1.19 -13.59 -6.84
C SER A 95 -0.25 -13.67 -6.32
N GLU A 96 -0.73 -14.87 -5.94
CA GLU A 96 -2.07 -15.04 -5.33
C GLU A 96 -2.23 -14.22 -4.04
N ARG A 97 -1.18 -14.15 -3.22
CA ARG A 97 -1.18 -13.37 -1.98
C ARG A 97 -1.29 -11.88 -2.28
N VAL A 98 -0.50 -11.39 -3.24
CA VAL A 98 -0.50 -9.99 -3.69
C VAL A 98 -1.87 -9.62 -4.27
N GLU A 99 -2.44 -10.46 -5.16
CA GLU A 99 -3.77 -10.25 -5.73
C GLU A 99 -4.86 -10.21 -4.66
N ARG A 100 -4.82 -11.15 -3.70
CA ARG A 100 -5.79 -11.17 -2.58
C ARG A 100 -5.69 -9.90 -1.73
N ILE A 101 -4.48 -9.44 -1.44
CA ILE A 101 -4.25 -8.21 -0.68
C ILE A 101 -4.75 -7.00 -1.49
N ALA A 102 -4.44 -6.95 -2.79
CA ALA A 102 -4.91 -5.89 -3.68
C ALA A 102 -6.45 -5.85 -3.75
N ALA A 103 -7.10 -7.01 -3.84
CA ALA A 103 -8.56 -7.10 -3.85
C ALA A 103 -9.18 -6.61 -2.52
N VAL A 104 -8.62 -7.02 -1.37
CA VAL A 104 -9.09 -6.53 -0.06
C VAL A 104 -8.86 -5.02 0.09
N LYS A 105 -7.71 -4.51 -0.37
CA LYS A 105 -7.42 -3.06 -0.37
C LYS A 105 -8.40 -2.30 -1.24
N LEU A 106 -8.65 -2.77 -2.47
CA LEU A 106 -9.61 -2.15 -3.37
C LEU A 106 -11.01 -2.11 -2.78
N ALA A 107 -11.49 -3.24 -2.23
CA ALA A 107 -12.79 -3.30 -1.58
C ALA A 107 -12.90 -2.31 -0.40
N ARG A 108 -11.85 -2.18 0.42
CA ARG A 108 -11.81 -1.19 1.52
C ARG A 108 -11.74 0.24 1.03
N ARG A 109 -11.04 0.50 -0.08
CA ARG A 109 -10.99 1.83 -0.70
C ARG A 109 -12.37 2.26 -1.15
N GLU A 110 -13.13 1.35 -1.75
CA GLU A 110 -14.52 1.61 -2.12
C GLU A 110 -15.42 1.78 -0.89
N GLU A 111 -15.34 0.87 0.08
CA GLU A 111 -16.18 0.88 1.30
C GLU A 111 -16.02 2.16 2.12
N PHE A 112 -14.77 2.64 2.28
CA PHE A 112 -14.46 3.77 3.13
C PHE A 112 -14.11 5.05 2.35
N CYS A 113 -14.38 5.07 1.04
CA CYS A 113 -14.01 6.16 0.13
C CYS A 113 -12.54 6.59 0.28
N LEU A 114 -11.64 5.61 0.42
CA LEU A 114 -10.20 5.85 0.58
C LEU A 114 -9.58 6.02 -0.80
N GLY A 115 -8.97 7.16 -1.02
CA GLY A 115 -8.29 7.48 -2.26
C GLY A 115 -8.44 8.95 -2.59
N TRP A 116 -7.48 9.48 -3.32
CA TRP A 116 -7.54 10.85 -3.81
C TRP A 116 -8.63 10.96 -4.88
N SER A 117 -9.68 11.73 -4.61
CA SER A 117 -10.70 12.05 -5.61
C SER A 117 -10.73 13.55 -5.89
N ALA A 118 -10.63 13.93 -7.16
CA ALA A 118 -10.78 15.33 -7.56
C ALA A 118 -12.19 15.86 -7.25
N ASP A 119 -13.19 14.98 -7.15
CA ASP A 119 -14.59 15.35 -6.92
C ASP A 119 -14.83 15.87 -5.50
N VAL A 120 -13.97 15.54 -4.53
CA VAL A 120 -14.07 16.07 -3.16
C VAL A 120 -13.37 17.42 -2.99
N ILE A 121 -12.56 17.83 -3.97
CA ILE A 121 -11.84 19.11 -3.94
C ILE A 121 -12.86 20.21 -4.20
N PRO A 122 -13.03 21.18 -3.28
CA PRO A 122 -14.01 22.24 -3.45
C PRO A 122 -13.72 23.08 -4.69
N SER A 123 -14.76 23.32 -5.48
CA SER A 123 -14.67 24.24 -6.60
C SER A 123 -14.73 25.70 -6.13
N ASN A 124 -13.80 26.51 -6.59
CA ASN A 124 -13.79 27.94 -6.34
C ASN A 124 -14.99 28.68 -6.92
N MET A 125 -15.72 28.10 -7.89
CA MET A 125 -16.76 28.79 -8.66
C MET A 125 -17.84 29.41 -7.76
N THR A 126 -18.34 28.65 -6.78
CA THR A 126 -19.40 29.11 -5.88
C THR A 126 -18.90 30.20 -4.94
N ALA A 127 -17.71 30.03 -4.36
CA ALA A 127 -17.10 30.99 -3.45
C ALA A 127 -16.72 32.29 -4.17
N ALA A 128 -16.10 32.19 -5.35
CA ALA A 128 -15.70 33.32 -6.18
C ALA A 128 -16.91 34.17 -6.59
N ARG A 129 -18.01 33.54 -7.02
CA ARG A 129 -19.26 34.24 -7.36
C ARG A 129 -19.83 35.01 -6.17
N LYS A 130 -19.85 34.40 -4.98
CA LYS A 130 -20.30 35.07 -3.74
C LYS A 130 -19.43 36.28 -3.36
N LEU A 131 -18.17 36.25 -3.75
CA LEU A 131 -17.19 37.33 -3.52
C LEU A 131 -17.16 38.37 -4.66
N GLY A 132 -18.08 38.31 -5.62
CA GLY A 132 -18.18 39.27 -6.72
C GLY A 132 -17.15 39.07 -7.83
N CYS A 133 -16.61 37.86 -7.97
CA CYS A 133 -15.77 37.50 -9.11
C CYS A 133 -16.65 36.87 -10.21
N ASP A 134 -17.01 37.69 -11.21
CA ASP A 134 -17.98 37.31 -12.24
C ASP A 134 -17.40 36.37 -13.31
N VAL A 135 -16.09 36.41 -13.54
CA VAL A 135 -15.40 35.59 -14.53
C VAL A 135 -14.27 34.83 -13.86
N VAL A 136 -14.41 33.50 -13.78
CA VAL A 136 -13.36 32.60 -13.30
C VAL A 136 -12.96 31.65 -14.44
N PRO A 137 -11.87 31.96 -15.17
CA PRO A 137 -11.31 31.06 -16.17
C PRO A 137 -10.90 29.74 -15.52
N GLN A 138 -11.48 28.64 -15.99
CA GLN A 138 -11.14 27.28 -15.58
C GLN A 138 -11.18 27.01 -14.06
N GLY A 139 -11.91 27.82 -13.29
CA GLY A 139 -12.02 27.65 -11.83
C GLY A 139 -10.82 28.14 -11.01
N MET A 140 -9.82 28.80 -11.62
CA MET A 140 -8.65 29.31 -10.91
C MET A 140 -8.84 30.76 -10.45
N CYS A 141 -8.62 30.99 -9.15
CA CYS A 141 -8.75 32.29 -8.50
C CYS A 141 -7.48 32.64 -7.72
N CYS A 142 -7.18 33.92 -7.59
CA CYS A 142 -6.15 34.46 -6.71
C CYS A 142 -6.71 35.62 -5.88
N LEU A 143 -5.90 36.11 -4.93
CA LEU A 143 -6.19 37.33 -4.18
C LEU A 143 -5.31 38.47 -4.68
N VAL A 144 -5.91 39.64 -4.88
CA VAL A 144 -5.22 40.86 -5.29
C VAL A 144 -5.44 41.93 -4.23
N ALA A 145 -4.35 42.57 -3.81
CA ALA A 145 -4.42 43.73 -2.94
C ALA A 145 -5.10 44.90 -3.68
N GLY A 146 -6.17 45.43 -3.09
CA GLY A 146 -6.85 46.64 -3.56
C GLY A 146 -6.22 47.90 -3.00
N GLU A 147 -6.97 49.01 -3.05
CA GLU A 147 -6.59 50.25 -2.37
C GLU A 147 -6.82 50.12 -0.86
N GLY A 148 -5.86 50.58 -0.05
CA GLY A 148 -5.90 50.49 1.41
C GLY A 148 -5.75 49.05 1.92
N ALA A 149 -6.58 48.67 2.91
CA ALA A 149 -6.59 47.33 3.51
C ALA A 149 -7.65 46.41 2.88
N THR A 150 -7.92 46.57 1.58
CA THR A 150 -8.91 45.78 0.86
C THR A 150 -8.26 44.67 0.06
N VAL A 151 -8.93 43.52 -0.02
CA VAL A 151 -8.51 42.37 -0.82
C VAL A 151 -9.66 42.00 -1.75
N LYS A 152 -9.35 41.72 -3.01
CA LYS A 152 -10.33 41.31 -4.03
C LYS A 152 -9.93 39.95 -4.60
N VAL A 153 -10.94 39.14 -4.92
CA VAL A 153 -10.75 37.91 -5.68
C VAL A 153 -10.63 38.28 -7.16
N ALA A 154 -9.62 37.74 -7.84
CA ALA A 154 -9.46 37.87 -9.27
C ALA A 154 -9.24 36.49 -9.92
N SER A 155 -9.53 36.39 -11.21
CA SER A 155 -9.12 35.26 -12.02
C SER A 155 -7.61 35.19 -12.18
N THR A 156 -7.05 33.99 -12.22
CA THR A 156 -5.64 33.78 -12.57
C THR A 156 -5.49 32.63 -13.57
N PHE A 157 -4.44 32.70 -14.40
CA PHE A 157 -3.96 31.57 -15.21
C PHE A 157 -2.67 30.98 -14.66
N GLU A 158 -2.10 31.62 -13.64
CA GLU A 158 -0.84 31.23 -13.02
C GLU A 158 -1.12 30.23 -11.88
N PRO A 159 -0.73 28.95 -12.01
CA PRO A 159 -1.04 27.93 -11.00
C PRO A 159 -0.40 28.21 -9.65
N SER A 160 0.77 28.86 -9.63
CA SER A 160 1.49 29.21 -8.40
C SER A 160 0.78 30.29 -7.57
N ALA A 161 -0.08 31.10 -8.20
CA ALA A 161 -0.91 32.11 -7.54
C ALA A 161 -2.35 31.63 -7.32
N ALA A 162 -2.69 30.41 -7.73
CA ALA A 162 -4.04 29.88 -7.59
C ALA A 162 -4.30 29.45 -6.15
N LEU A 163 -5.43 29.88 -5.61
CA LEU A 163 -5.86 29.62 -4.25
C LEU A 163 -7.21 28.89 -4.28
N ASN A 164 -7.39 27.93 -3.36
CA ASN A 164 -8.71 27.40 -3.07
C ASN A 164 -9.40 28.31 -2.04
N LEU A 165 -10.44 29.02 -2.46
CA LEU A 165 -11.15 30.03 -1.66
C LEU A 165 -11.89 29.39 -0.47
N GLU A 166 -12.36 28.15 -0.61
CA GLU A 166 -13.00 27.43 0.50
C GLU A 166 -11.98 27.03 1.55
N TYR A 167 -10.80 26.56 1.13
CA TYR A 167 -9.70 26.23 2.03
C TYR A 167 -9.26 27.46 2.81
N LEU A 168 -9.03 28.57 2.10
CA LEU A 168 -8.65 29.82 2.71
C LEU A 168 -9.73 30.32 3.69
N SER A 169 -11.00 30.27 3.30
CA SER A 169 -12.10 30.71 4.17
C SER A 169 -12.13 29.90 5.47
N ILE A 170 -12.03 28.58 5.38
CA ILE A 170 -12.04 27.69 6.56
C ILE A 170 -10.79 27.91 7.41
N ALA A 171 -9.60 28.02 6.80
CA ALA A 171 -8.37 28.30 7.52
C ALA A 171 -8.44 29.63 8.30
N LEU A 172 -8.99 30.68 7.69
CA LEU A 172 -9.21 31.97 8.35
C LEU A 172 -10.25 31.89 9.47
N GLN A 173 -11.32 31.09 9.29
CA GLN A 173 -12.32 30.86 10.34
C GLN A 173 -11.70 30.16 11.54
N VAL A 174 -10.93 29.08 11.33
CA VAL A 174 -10.20 28.38 12.40
C VAL A 174 -9.20 29.32 13.07
N ARG A 175 -8.44 30.09 12.28
CA ARG A 175 -7.47 31.04 12.85
C ARG A 175 -8.12 32.11 13.70
N ARG A 176 -9.28 32.61 13.28
CA ARG A 176 -10.04 33.63 14.01
C ARG A 176 -10.71 33.07 15.26
N GLY A 177 -11.28 31.87 15.18
CA GLY A 177 -12.03 31.24 16.28
C GLY A 177 -11.14 30.54 17.31
N ASP A 178 -10.21 29.71 16.84
CA ASP A 178 -9.38 28.83 17.65
C ASP A 178 -7.95 29.37 17.87
N GLY A 179 -7.57 30.46 17.19
CA GLY A 179 -6.23 31.05 17.32
C GLY A 179 -5.10 30.21 16.69
N ARG A 180 -5.44 29.18 15.89
CA ARG A 180 -4.51 28.23 15.30
C ARG A 180 -4.89 27.85 13.87
N GLU A 181 -4.10 26.99 13.24
CA GLU A 181 -4.38 26.47 11.90
C GLU A 181 -5.28 25.23 11.98
N PRO A 182 -6.07 24.92 10.92
CA PRO A 182 -6.80 23.67 10.83
C PRO A 182 -5.83 22.49 10.87
N LEU A 183 -6.16 21.46 11.65
CA LEU A 183 -5.34 20.28 11.79
C LEU A 183 -6.16 19.00 11.63
N PHE A 184 -5.55 18.02 10.99
CA PHE A 184 -6.07 16.67 10.87
C PHE A 184 -4.99 15.66 11.30
N SER A 185 -5.39 14.60 11.99
CA SER A 185 -4.54 13.44 12.26
C SER A 185 -5.33 12.14 12.29
N LEU A 186 -4.66 11.03 11.96
CA LEU A 186 -5.13 9.68 12.28
C LEU A 186 -4.43 9.22 13.56
N ASP A 187 -5.15 9.32 14.67
CA ASP A 187 -4.62 8.95 15.98
C ASP A 187 -4.82 7.45 16.23
N PRO A 188 -3.90 6.79 16.96
CA PRO A 188 -4.13 5.46 17.52
C PRO A 188 -5.49 5.35 18.21
N TYR A 189 -6.25 4.29 17.93
CA TYR A 189 -7.46 4.02 18.69
C TYR A 189 -7.11 3.30 20.00
N PHE A 190 -7.62 3.83 21.10
CA PHE A 190 -7.58 3.19 22.41
C PHE A 190 -9.02 2.82 22.80
N ASP A 191 -9.22 1.59 23.28
CA ASP A 191 -10.53 1.15 23.77
C ASP A 191 -10.91 1.85 25.10
N GLU A 192 -12.11 1.57 25.60
CA GLU A 192 -12.59 2.13 26.88
C GLU A 192 -11.70 1.77 28.09
N LYS A 193 -10.87 0.73 27.96
CA LYS A 193 -9.92 0.28 28.98
C LYS A 193 -8.53 0.89 28.78
N GLY A 194 -8.35 1.75 27.78
CA GLY A 194 -7.07 2.34 27.41
C GLY A 194 -6.12 1.39 26.69
N SER A 195 -6.60 0.24 26.22
CA SER A 195 -5.80 -0.72 25.46
C SER A 195 -5.62 -0.24 24.02
N TYR A 196 -4.37 -0.26 23.54
CA TYR A 196 -4.04 0.10 22.17
C TYR A 196 -4.60 -0.93 21.20
N ASN A 197 -5.43 -0.48 20.26
CA ASN A 197 -5.94 -1.31 19.18
C ASN A 197 -5.14 -1.03 17.90
N ALA A 198 -4.19 -1.90 17.58
CA ALA A 198 -3.35 -1.79 16.39
C ALA A 198 -4.12 -1.84 15.06
N LYS A 199 -5.40 -2.26 15.06
CA LYS A 199 -6.23 -2.41 13.86
C LYS A 199 -7.09 -1.19 13.57
N MET A 200 -7.22 -0.24 14.50
CA MET A 200 -8.13 0.90 14.37
C MET A 200 -7.39 2.22 14.58
N GLN A 201 -7.81 3.22 13.81
CA GLN A 201 -7.34 4.60 13.93
C GLN A 201 -8.55 5.51 14.01
N LYS A 202 -8.43 6.59 14.79
CA LYS A 202 -9.48 7.61 14.93
C LYS A 202 -9.11 8.81 14.07
N LYS A 203 -10.03 9.23 13.20
CA LYS A 203 -9.96 10.53 12.52
C LYS A 203 -10.11 11.63 13.58
N ARG A 204 -9.10 12.48 13.74
CA ARG A 204 -9.13 13.63 14.63
C ARG A 204 -9.03 14.90 13.81
N PHE A 205 -10.00 15.77 14.02
CA PHE A 205 -10.11 17.07 13.39
C PHE A 205 -9.98 18.15 14.44
N GLU A 206 -9.26 19.21 14.10
CA GLU A 206 -9.00 20.31 15.00
C GLU A 206 -9.19 21.64 14.28
N PRO A 207 -10.30 22.34 14.53
CA PRO A 207 -11.41 22.00 15.46
C PRO A 207 -12.31 20.85 14.97
N GLU A 208 -13.09 20.28 15.89
CA GLU A 208 -13.93 19.09 15.63
C GLU A 208 -14.95 19.31 14.50
N TRP A 209 -15.45 20.55 14.35
CA TRP A 209 -16.41 20.90 13.30
C TRP A 209 -15.84 20.84 11.88
N LEU A 210 -14.51 20.73 11.70
CA LEU A 210 -13.94 20.44 10.38
C LEU A 210 -14.39 19.08 9.86
N ALA A 211 -14.74 18.14 10.75
CA ALA A 211 -15.31 16.86 10.36
C ALA A 211 -16.61 17.07 9.58
N GLY A 212 -16.71 16.45 8.40
CA GLY A 212 -17.86 16.61 7.51
C GLY A 212 -17.83 17.86 6.63
N THR A 213 -16.80 18.70 6.75
CA THR A 213 -16.52 19.72 5.73
C THR A 213 -15.72 19.12 4.59
N SER A 214 -15.81 19.75 3.42
CA SER A 214 -15.02 19.38 2.24
C SER A 214 -13.51 19.48 2.50
N VAL A 215 -13.08 20.51 3.22
CA VAL A 215 -11.69 20.71 3.65
C VAL A 215 -11.22 19.61 4.57
N GLY A 216 -12.01 19.25 5.57
CA GLY A 216 -11.69 18.15 6.47
C GLY A 216 -11.52 16.84 5.70
N GLU A 217 -12.41 16.54 4.77
CA GLU A 217 -12.30 15.31 3.97
C GLU A 217 -11.06 15.30 3.09
N VAL A 218 -10.71 16.42 2.44
CA VAL A 218 -9.46 16.53 1.68
C VAL A 218 -8.25 16.36 2.58
N MET A 219 -8.23 16.98 3.77
CA MET A 219 -7.11 16.83 4.71
C MET A 219 -6.92 15.37 5.12
N PHE A 220 -8.03 14.64 5.32
CA PHE A 220 -7.98 13.20 5.55
C PHE A 220 -7.41 12.43 4.36
N GLN A 221 -7.93 12.66 3.15
CA GLN A 221 -7.46 11.97 1.95
C GLN A 221 -5.98 12.27 1.66
N ALA A 222 -5.54 13.50 1.86
CA ALA A 222 -4.14 13.89 1.70
C ALA A 222 -3.22 13.15 2.68
N ASP A 223 -3.55 13.14 3.97
CA ASP A 223 -2.77 12.42 4.99
C ASP A 223 -2.78 10.90 4.74
N TYR A 224 -3.92 10.33 4.35
CA TYR A 224 -4.01 8.92 3.99
C TYR A 224 -3.15 8.58 2.76
N TYR A 225 -3.21 9.41 1.71
CA TYR A 225 -2.42 9.23 0.50
C TYR A 225 -0.92 9.37 0.76
N LEU A 226 -0.50 10.32 1.58
CA LEU A 226 0.90 10.47 2.01
C LEU A 226 1.40 9.24 2.76
N LYS A 227 0.54 8.59 3.56
CA LYS A 227 0.87 7.31 4.22
C LYS A 227 1.00 6.17 3.23
N GLU A 228 0.11 6.07 2.25
CA GLU A 228 0.27 5.07 1.20
C GLU A 228 1.55 5.29 0.39
N LEU A 229 1.89 6.55 0.08
CA LEU A 229 3.15 6.93 -0.53
C LEU A 229 4.34 6.52 0.33
N SER A 230 4.36 6.85 1.63
CA SER A 230 5.46 6.46 2.54
C SER A 230 5.62 4.95 2.62
N MET A 231 4.51 4.21 2.56
CA MET A 231 4.50 2.74 2.57
C MET A 231 4.87 2.12 1.21
N GLY A 232 5.23 2.92 0.20
CA GLY A 232 5.61 2.41 -1.12
C GLY A 232 4.45 1.84 -1.93
N GLU A 233 3.20 2.13 -1.56
CA GLU A 233 2.01 1.67 -2.29
C GLU A 233 1.84 2.42 -3.62
N HIS A 234 2.40 3.62 -3.71
CA HIS A 234 2.41 4.46 -4.91
C HIS A 234 3.83 4.76 -5.35
N ALA A 235 4.00 5.03 -6.65
CA ALA A 235 5.26 5.50 -7.19
C ALA A 235 5.63 6.84 -6.56
N GLN A 236 6.89 6.98 -6.10
CA GLN A 236 7.35 8.17 -5.42
C GLN A 236 7.38 9.37 -6.41
N PRO A 237 6.60 10.44 -6.18
CA PRO A 237 6.51 11.56 -7.12
C PRO A 237 7.78 12.41 -7.18
N VAL A 238 8.63 12.33 -6.15
CA VAL A 238 9.87 13.12 -6.05
C VAL A 238 11.07 12.19 -6.26
N VAL A 239 11.93 12.55 -7.20
CA VAL A 239 13.17 11.80 -7.46
C VAL A 239 14.02 11.76 -6.19
N GLY A 240 14.34 10.55 -5.74
CA GLY A 240 15.14 10.31 -4.53
C GLY A 240 14.34 10.22 -3.23
N MET A 241 13.03 10.47 -3.25
CA MET A 241 12.14 10.10 -2.15
C MET A 241 12.06 8.57 -2.08
N LYS A 242 12.24 8.03 -0.87
CA LYS A 242 12.26 6.59 -0.62
C LYS A 242 11.07 6.20 0.21
N SER A 243 10.54 5.01 -0.04
CA SER A 243 9.59 4.41 0.88
C SER A 243 10.25 3.99 2.19
N ILE A 244 9.41 3.80 3.20
CA ILE A 244 9.80 3.33 4.52
C ILE A 244 10.51 1.97 4.44
N PHE A 245 10.09 1.11 3.52
CA PHE A 245 10.71 -0.20 3.31
C PHE A 245 12.13 -0.06 2.75
N GLU A 246 12.34 0.80 1.76
CA GLU A 246 13.67 1.09 1.21
C GLU A 246 14.62 1.73 2.23
N LEU A 247 14.09 2.46 3.21
CA LEU A 247 14.88 2.99 4.33
C LEU A 247 15.26 1.86 5.30
N SER A 248 14.31 1.00 5.67
CA SER A 248 14.55 -0.11 6.59
C SER A 248 15.61 -1.09 6.09
N GLU A 249 15.64 -1.37 4.79
CA GLU A 249 16.65 -2.23 4.16
C GLU A 249 18.07 -1.66 4.26
N LYS A 250 18.20 -0.33 4.37
CA LYS A 250 19.50 0.35 4.47
C LYS A 250 20.01 0.45 5.89
N GLU A 251 19.10 0.61 6.85
CA GLU A 251 19.46 0.88 8.25
C GLU A 251 19.66 -0.39 9.08
N ASN A 252 19.23 -1.57 8.60
CA ASN A 252 19.36 -2.85 9.30
C ASN A 252 18.81 -2.85 10.75
N ASP A 253 17.98 -1.88 11.11
CA ASP A 253 17.46 -1.72 12.46
C ASP A 253 16.09 -2.42 12.59
N MET A 254 16.10 -3.56 13.27
CA MET A 254 14.89 -4.36 13.53
C MET A 254 13.95 -3.74 14.58
N ASN A 255 14.37 -2.68 15.27
CA ASN A 255 13.57 -2.00 16.30
C ASN A 255 12.87 -0.73 15.80
N TRP A 256 12.84 -0.51 14.49
CA TRP A 256 12.30 0.72 13.94
C TRP A 256 10.76 0.76 13.95
N GLY A 257 10.22 1.68 14.74
CA GLY A 257 8.82 2.08 14.70
C GLY A 257 8.61 3.13 13.63
N ALA A 258 8.29 2.67 12.42
CA ALA A 258 7.95 3.47 11.25
C ALA A 258 6.83 4.51 11.55
N ARG A 259 7.23 5.74 11.91
CA ARG A 259 6.38 6.95 11.89
C ARG A 259 7.15 8.01 11.10
N GLU A 260 6.86 8.12 9.82
CA GLU A 260 7.38 9.22 9.03
C GLU A 260 6.54 10.47 9.29
N TRP A 261 7.23 11.54 9.65
CA TRP A 261 6.68 12.88 9.68
C TRP A 261 7.32 13.63 8.53
N PHE A 262 6.51 14.04 7.55
CA PHE A 262 6.99 14.91 6.48
C PHE A 262 7.08 16.33 7.03
N VAL A 263 8.29 16.86 7.15
CA VAL A 263 8.52 18.28 7.43
C VAL A 263 9.03 18.92 6.17
N VAL A 264 8.20 19.73 5.51
CA VAL A 264 8.62 20.55 4.38
C VAL A 264 9.52 21.68 4.92
N ARG A 265 10.83 21.45 4.91
CA ARG A 265 11.82 22.49 5.23
C ARG A 265 12.06 23.35 4.00
N GLN A 266 11.88 24.66 4.13
CA GLN A 266 12.04 25.62 3.04
C GLN A 266 11.07 25.41 1.87
N GLY A 267 9.77 25.36 2.16
CA GLY A 267 8.74 25.65 1.15
C GLY A 267 8.79 27.13 0.78
N GLY A 268 9.86 27.54 0.09
CA GLY A 268 10.00 28.90 -0.41
C GLY A 268 9.03 29.07 -1.58
N VAL A 269 7.93 29.78 -1.35
CA VAL A 269 7.15 30.32 -2.46
C VAL A 269 7.97 31.47 -3.03
N PRO A 270 8.46 31.39 -4.29
CA PRO A 270 9.17 32.52 -4.89
C PRO A 270 8.24 33.74 -4.87
N PRO A 271 8.70 34.92 -4.44
CA PRO A 271 7.87 36.11 -4.46
C PRO A 271 7.45 36.37 -5.91
N SER A 272 6.17 36.20 -6.23
CA SER A 272 5.65 36.62 -7.53
C SER A 272 5.84 38.13 -7.61
N GLY A 273 6.58 38.63 -8.60
CA GLY A 273 6.81 40.06 -8.83
C GLY A 273 5.56 40.87 -9.21
N GLY A 274 4.36 40.33 -8.95
CA GLY A 274 3.06 40.95 -9.22
C GLY A 274 2.32 41.31 -7.94
N ARG A 275 1.26 42.12 -8.05
CA ARG A 275 0.36 42.50 -6.94
C ARG A 275 -0.53 41.35 -6.42
N ALA A 276 -0.26 40.11 -6.84
CA ALA A 276 -0.94 38.93 -6.33
C ALA A 276 -0.41 38.66 -4.91
N LEU A 277 -1.32 38.55 -3.96
CA LEU A 277 -1.00 38.07 -2.62
C LEU A 277 -0.94 36.55 -2.70
N ILE A 278 0.25 35.97 -2.53
CA ILE A 278 0.42 34.53 -2.30
C ILE A 278 0.55 34.29 -0.79
#